data_AF-A0A2N3E1J0-F1
#
_entry.id   AF-A0A2N3E1J0-F1
#
_cell.length_a   1.000
_cell.length_b   1.000
_cell.length_c   1.000
_cell.angle_alpha   90.00
_cell.angle_beta   90.00
_cell.angle_gamma   90.00
#
_symmetry.space_group_name_H-M   'P 1'
#
loop_
_entity.id
_entity.type
_entity.pdbx_description
1 polymer ?
#
loop_
_entity_poly.entity_id
_entity_poly.type
_entity_poly.pdbx_seq_one_letter_code
_entity_poly.pdbx_strand_id
1 'polypeptide(L)'
;MIGSGIGSRIGRRADAHLQGRYLPPGHDAIAKPRAPRQGGTESRTPSQRRIFLALALFAACFTLVGARLVGLAIMGGDGGDNVAVASATTQIHRPDIVDRNGEVMATDIATASLFADARYVIDPAETARQLVSVLPDLDVQDVTEKLETGKAFVWLKRDLTPKQQYAVHYLGMPGLDFRSEQKRVYPNGKTGSNVLGMVDLDNRGIAGIERYMDKSLGRADDTGRPNFDRNSTLMLSVDLHVQHALRDELEKSMAEFSALAAVGVIMDVHTGEVVAMTSLPDFDPNDPMASPDDTRFNRATLGVY
;
A
#
# COMPACT_ATOMS: atom_id res chain seq x y z
N MET A 1 12.31 -9.20 -79.55
CA MET A 1 13.38 -9.90 -80.30
C MET A 1 13.55 -11.27 -79.63
N ILE A 2 12.95 -12.35 -80.13
CA ILE A 2 13.38 -13.18 -81.29
C ILE A 2 14.85 -13.61 -81.09
N GLY A 3 15.24 -14.89 -81.01
CA GLY A 3 14.52 -16.14 -81.13
C GLY A 3 15.47 -17.35 -81.04
N SER A 4 14.83 -18.52 -81.00
CA SER A 4 15.24 -19.91 -81.24
C SER A 4 16.64 -20.22 -81.80
N GLY A 5 17.25 -21.29 -81.26
CA GLY A 5 18.31 -22.07 -81.90
C GLY A 5 18.06 -23.57 -81.75
N ILE A 6 17.87 -24.27 -82.88
CA ILE A 6 17.60 -25.70 -83.06
C ILE A 6 18.79 -26.38 -83.76
N GLY A 7 19.05 -27.66 -83.44
CA GLY A 7 19.64 -28.68 -84.34
C GLY A 7 21.04 -29.18 -83.94
N SER A 8 21.27 -30.42 -83.49
CA SER A 8 21.13 -31.77 -84.09
C SER A 8 22.42 -32.30 -84.75
N ARG A 9 22.89 -33.50 -84.32
CA ARG A 9 23.60 -34.59 -85.05
C ARG A 9 23.97 -35.70 -84.04
N ILE A 10 23.40 -36.91 -84.03
CA ILE A 10 23.46 -38.09 -84.94
C ILE A 10 24.68 -39.02 -84.71
N GLY A 11 24.39 -40.32 -84.49
CA GLY A 11 25.21 -41.51 -84.75
C GLY A 11 25.56 -42.30 -83.47
N ARG A 12 24.94 -43.41 -83.05
CA ARG A 12 24.47 -44.69 -83.66
C ARG A 12 25.59 -45.61 -84.19
N ARG A 13 25.89 -46.67 -83.42
CA ARG A 13 26.37 -48.04 -83.79
C ARG A 13 26.62 -48.81 -82.48
N ALA A 14 26.50 -50.12 -82.33
CA ALA A 14 25.76 -51.21 -82.98
C ALA A 14 26.09 -52.44 -82.12
N ASP A 15 25.05 -53.15 -81.69
CA ASP A 15 24.88 -54.59 -81.48
C ASP A 15 26.11 -55.49 -81.20
N ALA A 16 26.03 -56.24 -80.10
CA ALA A 16 26.38 -57.66 -80.10
C ALA A 16 25.57 -58.41 -79.04
N HIS A 17 25.10 -59.58 -79.45
CA HIS A 17 23.98 -60.34 -78.95
C HIS A 17 24.46 -61.56 -78.13
N LEU A 18 23.56 -62.09 -77.27
CA LEU A 18 23.41 -63.51 -76.83
C LEU A 18 23.93 -63.97 -75.45
N GLN A 19 22.95 -64.12 -74.54
CA GLN A 19 22.49 -65.36 -73.86
C GLN A 19 23.48 -66.34 -73.19
N GLY A 20 23.16 -66.68 -71.93
CA GLY A 20 23.52 -67.94 -71.26
C GLY A 20 23.47 -67.83 -69.72
N ARG A 21 22.33 -68.13 -69.07
CA ARG A 21 21.98 -69.39 -68.38
C ARG A 21 22.64 -69.63 -67.00
N TYR A 22 21.75 -69.74 -66.00
CA TYR A 22 21.74 -70.63 -64.82
C TYR A 22 22.82 -70.51 -63.71
N LEU A 23 22.35 -70.21 -62.49
CA LEU A 23 23.03 -70.43 -61.20
C LEU A 23 23.14 -71.94 -60.88
N PRO A 24 24.15 -72.33 -60.06
CA PRO A 24 23.84 -73.07 -58.83
C PRO A 24 24.73 -72.66 -57.61
N PRO A 25 24.45 -73.20 -56.41
CA PRO A 25 24.68 -72.53 -55.13
C PRO A 25 25.82 -73.09 -54.28
N GLY A 26 26.16 -72.30 -53.25
CA GLY A 26 26.82 -72.75 -52.02
C GLY A 26 28.34 -72.85 -52.13
N HIS A 27 29.02 -72.33 -51.10
CA HIS A 27 30.01 -73.03 -50.28
C HIS A 27 30.72 -71.99 -49.41
N ASP A 28 30.62 -72.22 -48.11
CA ASP A 28 31.18 -71.41 -47.04
C ASP A 28 32.70 -71.24 -47.15
N ALA A 29 33.17 -70.00 -46.97
CA ALA A 29 34.55 -69.71 -46.64
C ALA A 29 34.63 -68.61 -45.57
N ILE A 30 34.29 -69.04 -44.35
CA ILE A 30 34.94 -68.71 -43.07
C ILE A 30 35.67 -67.35 -43.01
N ALA A 31 35.01 -66.40 -42.35
CA ALA A 31 35.57 -65.12 -41.93
C ALA A 31 36.80 -65.30 -41.03
N LYS A 32 37.90 -64.60 -41.33
CA LYS A 32 38.99 -64.38 -40.37
C LYS A 32 38.58 -63.27 -39.40
N PRO A 33 38.65 -63.47 -38.06
CA PRO A 33 38.34 -62.40 -37.12
C PRO A 33 39.44 -61.34 -37.14
N ARG A 34 39.08 -60.10 -37.48
CA ARG A 34 39.96 -58.93 -37.35
C ARG A 34 39.87 -58.45 -35.90
N ALA A 35 41.03 -58.34 -35.24
CA ALA A 35 41.14 -57.96 -33.84
C ALA A 35 40.38 -56.65 -33.49
N PRO A 36 39.80 -56.54 -32.28
CA PRO A 36 39.10 -55.33 -31.86
C PRO A 36 40.11 -54.21 -31.60
N ARG A 37 39.97 -53.10 -32.32
CA ARG A 37 40.73 -51.88 -32.06
C ARG A 37 40.10 -51.21 -30.83
N GLN A 38 40.84 -51.22 -29.71
CA GLN A 38 40.45 -50.59 -28.45
C GLN A 38 40.11 -49.10 -28.65
N GLY A 39 39.04 -48.67 -27.99
CA GLY A 39 38.48 -47.33 -28.09
C GLY A 39 39.45 -46.24 -27.65
N GLY A 40 39.65 -45.25 -28.53
CA GLY A 40 40.17 -43.95 -28.14
C GLY A 40 39.05 -43.12 -27.55
N THR A 41 39.19 -42.73 -26.28
CA THR A 41 38.39 -41.66 -25.68
C THR A 41 38.58 -40.40 -26.51
N GLU A 42 37.56 -39.96 -27.24
CA GLU A 42 37.59 -38.68 -27.96
C GLU A 42 37.82 -37.53 -26.96
N SER A 43 39.05 -37.03 -26.92
CA SER A 43 39.40 -35.83 -26.17
C SER A 43 38.76 -34.63 -26.88
N ARG A 44 37.63 -34.15 -26.32
CA ARG A 44 36.92 -32.94 -26.78
C ARG A 44 37.89 -31.79 -27.02
N THR A 45 37.83 -31.19 -28.21
CA THR A 45 38.71 -30.09 -28.61
C THR A 45 38.55 -28.87 -27.67
N PRO A 46 39.59 -28.02 -27.52
CA PRO A 46 39.52 -26.86 -26.62
C PRO A 46 38.38 -25.88 -26.97
N SER A 47 37.93 -25.83 -28.22
CA SER A 47 36.75 -25.07 -28.64
C SER A 47 35.43 -25.70 -28.14
N GLN A 48 35.31 -27.03 -28.20
CA GLN A 48 34.15 -27.75 -27.64
C GLN A 48 34.07 -27.62 -26.11
N ARG A 49 35.21 -27.55 -25.41
CA ARG A 49 35.24 -27.28 -23.96
C ARG A 49 34.72 -25.88 -23.59
N ARG A 50 35.04 -24.86 -24.39
CA ARG A 50 34.56 -23.48 -24.17
C ARG A 50 33.06 -23.35 -24.44
N ILE A 51 32.56 -23.99 -25.51
CA ILE A 51 31.12 -24.02 -25.83
C ILE A 51 30.35 -24.74 -24.72
N PHE A 52 30.87 -25.87 -24.24
CA PHE A 52 30.25 -26.61 -23.15
C PHE A 52 30.23 -25.81 -21.83
N LEU A 53 31.29 -25.05 -21.55
CA LEU A 53 31.34 -24.15 -20.39
C LEU A 53 30.29 -23.03 -20.50
N ALA A 54 30.17 -22.40 -21.67
CA ALA A 54 29.18 -21.34 -21.91
C ALA A 54 27.74 -21.89 -21.81
N LEU A 55 27.48 -23.08 -22.36
CA LEU A 55 26.19 -23.76 -22.26
C LEU A 55 25.85 -24.10 -20.79
N ALA A 56 26.83 -24.60 -20.03
CA ALA A 56 26.65 -24.92 -18.62
C ALA A 56 26.37 -23.66 -17.78
N LEU A 57 27.06 -22.54 -18.06
CA LEU A 57 26.80 -21.26 -17.42
C LEU A 57 25.38 -20.76 -17.72
N PHE A 58 24.97 -20.81 -18.99
CA PHE A 58 23.65 -20.35 -19.42
C PHE A 58 22.53 -21.21 -18.83
N ALA A 59 22.72 -22.54 -18.83
CA ALA A 59 21.84 -23.47 -18.15
C ALA A 59 21.72 -23.13 -16.67
N ALA A 60 22.84 -22.92 -15.96
CA ALA A 60 22.85 -22.56 -14.54
C ALA A 60 22.08 -21.25 -14.25
N CYS A 61 22.24 -20.23 -15.09
CA CYS A 61 21.45 -18.99 -14.99
C CYS A 61 19.95 -19.26 -15.14
N PHE A 62 19.54 -20.05 -16.15
CA PHE A 62 18.15 -20.42 -16.34
C PHE A 62 17.58 -21.23 -15.18
N THR A 63 18.35 -22.17 -14.61
CA THR A 63 17.93 -22.93 -13.44
C THR A 63 17.75 -22.03 -12.22
N LEU A 64 18.63 -21.04 -12.02
CA LEU A 64 18.54 -20.10 -10.90
C LEU A 64 17.31 -19.20 -11.01
N VAL A 65 17.02 -18.67 -12.21
CA VAL A 65 15.80 -17.89 -12.47
C VAL A 65 14.55 -18.76 -12.29
N GLY A 66 14.55 -19.98 -12.85
CA GLY A 66 13.44 -20.92 -12.72
C GLY A 66 13.16 -21.31 -11.27
N ALA A 67 14.21 -21.62 -10.50
CA ALA A 67 14.09 -21.91 -9.07
C ALA A 67 13.54 -20.71 -8.29
N ARG A 68 13.94 -19.48 -8.64
CA ARG A 68 13.42 -18.27 -7.99
C ARG A 68 11.94 -18.05 -8.33
N LEU A 69 11.53 -18.28 -9.58
CA LEU A 69 10.13 -18.18 -10.00
C LEU A 69 9.26 -19.24 -9.32
N VAL A 70 9.70 -20.48 -9.24
CA VAL A 70 8.99 -21.54 -8.51
C VAL A 70 8.91 -21.22 -7.02
N GLY A 71 10.01 -20.74 -6.43
CA GLY A 71 10.01 -20.27 -5.03
C GLY A 71 9.00 -19.14 -4.81
N LEU A 72 8.92 -18.19 -5.73
CA LEU A 72 7.92 -17.12 -5.69
C LEU A 72 6.49 -17.62 -5.95
N ALA A 73 6.29 -18.65 -6.78
CA ALA A 73 4.97 -19.21 -7.05
C ALA A 73 4.44 -20.04 -5.86
N ILE A 74 5.32 -20.74 -5.15
CA ILE A 74 4.96 -21.54 -3.97
C ILE A 74 4.81 -20.65 -2.73
N MET A 75 5.67 -19.65 -2.53
CA MET A 75 5.53 -18.68 -1.42
C MET A 75 4.53 -17.56 -1.70
N GLY A 76 4.29 -17.22 -2.96
CA GLY A 76 3.30 -16.22 -3.39
C GLY A 76 1.92 -16.82 -3.64
N GLY A 77 1.68 -18.05 -3.16
CA GLY A 77 0.44 -18.79 -3.30
C GLY A 77 -0.64 -18.40 -2.30
N ASP A 78 -0.77 -17.12 -1.97
CA ASP A 78 -2.02 -16.55 -1.46
C ASP A 78 -2.52 -15.58 -2.54
N GLY A 79 -3.46 -16.05 -3.35
CA GLY A 79 -4.07 -15.26 -4.42
C GLY A 79 -4.78 -14.04 -3.85
N GLY A 80 -4.07 -12.91 -3.82
CA GLY A 80 -4.64 -11.58 -3.68
C GLY A 80 -4.78 -10.97 -5.07
N ASP A 81 -6.01 -10.57 -5.40
CA ASP A 81 -6.43 -10.02 -6.67
C ASP A 81 -5.43 -9.08 -7.34
N ASN A 82 -5.29 -9.22 -8.66
CA ASN A 82 -4.68 -8.23 -9.55
C ASN A 82 -5.54 -6.95 -9.67
N VAL A 83 -6.01 -6.43 -8.55
CA VAL A 83 -6.28 -5.01 -8.43
C VAL A 83 -5.10 -4.47 -7.64
N ALA A 84 -4.07 -4.05 -8.38
CA ALA A 84 -3.15 -3.03 -7.89
C ALA A 84 -3.96 -1.74 -7.71
N VAL A 85 -4.85 -1.70 -6.72
CA VAL A 85 -5.31 -0.45 -6.12
C VAL A 85 -4.05 0.12 -5.52
N ALA A 86 -3.60 1.22 -6.10
CA ALA A 86 -2.49 2.03 -5.63
C ALA A 86 -2.39 1.98 -4.11
N SER A 87 -1.31 1.36 -3.62
CA SER A 87 -0.95 1.28 -2.22
C SER A 87 -2.12 0.95 -1.28
N ALA A 88 -2.15 -0.28 -0.79
CA ALA A 88 -2.51 -0.47 0.60
C ALA A 88 -1.52 0.40 1.41
N THR A 89 -1.83 1.69 1.57
CA THR A 89 -1.22 2.55 2.57
C THR A 89 -1.48 1.79 3.85
N THR A 90 -0.46 1.07 4.31
CA THR A 90 -0.52 0.28 5.53
C THR A 90 -1.11 1.21 6.56
N GLN A 91 -2.30 0.88 7.07
CA GLN A 91 -2.90 1.66 8.13
C GLN A 91 -1.92 1.61 9.30
N ILE A 92 -1.32 2.75 9.56
CA ILE A 92 -0.37 2.92 10.63
C ILE A 92 -1.21 3.11 11.89
N HIS A 93 -1.22 2.10 12.75
CA HIS A 93 -1.83 2.18 14.08
C HIS A 93 -0.98 3.09 14.95
N ARG A 94 -1.39 4.33 15.19
CA ARG A 94 -0.59 5.22 16.04
C ARG A 94 -0.63 4.78 17.50
N PRO A 95 0.49 4.95 18.24
CA PRO A 95 0.52 4.75 19.68
C PRO A 95 -0.60 5.54 20.38
N ASP A 96 -1.20 4.92 21.39
CA ASP A 96 -2.07 5.63 22.31
C ASP A 96 -1.25 6.65 23.09
N ILE A 97 -1.81 7.84 23.30
CA ILE A 97 -1.23 8.85 24.18
C ILE A 97 -1.99 8.79 25.49
N VAL A 98 -1.26 8.63 26.59
CA VAL A 98 -1.82 8.57 27.94
C VAL A 98 -1.20 9.64 28.84
N ASP A 99 -1.96 10.06 29.84
CA ASP A 99 -1.47 10.93 30.91
C ASP A 99 -0.49 10.17 31.84
N ARG A 100 0.08 10.87 32.82
CA ARG A 100 1.02 10.27 33.78
C ARG A 100 0.42 9.19 34.68
N ASN A 101 -0.91 9.12 34.78
CA ASN A 101 -1.67 8.15 35.56
C ASN A 101 -2.20 6.99 34.68
N GLY A 102 -1.96 7.02 33.37
CA GLY A 102 -2.41 6.01 32.41
C GLY A 102 -3.78 6.29 31.78
N GLU A 103 -4.36 7.47 31.99
CA GLU A 103 -5.65 7.84 31.39
C GLU A 103 -5.49 8.19 29.91
N VAL A 104 -6.42 7.73 29.06
CA VAL A 104 -6.29 7.90 27.61
C VAL A 104 -6.58 9.34 27.20
N MET A 105 -5.60 9.97 26.54
CA MET A 105 -5.70 11.32 26.00
C MET A 105 -5.93 11.34 24.49
N ALA A 106 -5.36 10.38 23.75
CA ALA A 106 -5.62 10.19 22.33
C ALA A 106 -5.47 8.71 21.94
N THR A 107 -6.39 8.20 21.12
CA THR A 107 -6.38 6.80 20.65
C THR A 107 -6.88 6.69 19.22
N ASP A 108 -6.50 5.61 18.54
CA ASP A 108 -6.97 5.32 17.18
C ASP A 108 -8.17 4.37 17.24
N ILE A 109 -9.25 4.74 16.56
CA ILE A 109 -10.41 3.86 16.35
C ILE A 109 -10.53 3.48 14.88
N ALA A 110 -10.92 2.24 14.63
CA ALA A 110 -11.25 1.79 13.27
C ALA A 110 -12.59 2.39 12.84
N THR A 111 -12.59 3.13 11.74
CA THR A 111 -13.79 3.70 11.11
C THR A 111 -13.92 3.17 9.68
N ALA A 112 -15.13 3.19 9.14
CA ALA A 112 -15.36 2.89 7.73
C ALA A 112 -15.45 4.20 6.94
N SER A 113 -14.80 4.26 5.79
CA SER A 113 -14.92 5.37 4.85
C SER A 113 -15.55 4.87 3.55
N LEU A 114 -16.62 5.52 3.12
CA LEU A 114 -17.36 5.20 1.91
C LEU A 114 -16.67 5.80 0.69
N PHE A 115 -16.41 4.94 -0.28
CA PHE A 115 -16.00 5.33 -1.61
C PHE A 115 -16.94 4.70 -2.65
N ALA A 116 -16.90 5.24 -3.85
CA ALA A 116 -17.59 4.68 -4.99
C ALA A 116 -16.62 4.35 -6.13
N ASP A 117 -16.86 3.21 -6.76
CA ASP A 117 -16.41 2.93 -8.11
C ASP A 117 -17.53 3.34 -9.08
N ALA A 118 -17.39 4.57 -9.60
CA ALA A 118 -18.39 5.20 -10.45
C ALA A 118 -18.65 4.43 -11.76
N ARG A 119 -17.76 3.51 -12.17
CA ARG A 119 -17.94 2.69 -13.37
C ARG A 119 -19.05 1.65 -13.23
N TYR A 120 -19.38 1.27 -11.99
CA TYR A 120 -20.42 0.29 -11.67
C TYR A 120 -21.73 0.93 -11.19
N VAL A 121 -21.77 2.26 -11.07
CA VAL A 121 -22.96 3.01 -10.69
C VAL A 121 -23.87 3.17 -11.91
N ILE A 122 -25.11 2.68 -11.81
CA ILE A 122 -26.06 2.65 -12.93
C ILE A 122 -26.72 4.02 -13.12
N ASP A 123 -27.28 4.57 -12.04
CA ASP A 123 -27.94 5.89 -12.03
C ASP A 123 -27.30 6.76 -10.93
N PRO A 124 -26.36 7.65 -11.28
CA PRO A 124 -25.69 8.55 -10.34
C PRO A 124 -26.66 9.42 -9.53
N ALA A 125 -27.70 9.94 -10.17
CA ALA A 125 -28.63 10.89 -9.54
C ALA A 125 -29.55 10.19 -8.53
N GLU A 126 -30.05 8.99 -8.86
CA GLU A 126 -30.82 8.19 -7.91
C GLU A 126 -29.95 7.67 -6.77
N THR A 127 -28.72 7.25 -7.08
CA THR A 127 -27.76 6.82 -6.06
C THR A 127 -27.47 7.93 -5.06
N ALA A 128 -27.24 9.16 -5.54
CA ALA A 128 -27.02 10.32 -4.70
C ALA A 128 -28.23 10.61 -3.79
N ARG A 129 -29.46 10.59 -4.33
CA ARG A 129 -30.68 10.82 -3.53
C ARG A 129 -30.85 9.79 -2.41
N GLN A 130 -30.66 8.51 -2.73
CA GLN A 130 -30.77 7.45 -1.71
C GLN A 130 -29.66 7.55 -0.68
N LEU A 131 -28.44 7.88 -1.10
CA LEU A 131 -27.33 8.04 -0.18
C LEU A 131 -27.55 9.20 0.79
N VAL A 132 -28.06 10.33 0.31
CA VAL A 132 -28.40 11.49 1.16
C VAL A 132 -29.54 11.16 2.14
N SER A 133 -30.46 10.27 1.77
CA SER A 133 -31.53 9.82 2.69
C SER A 133 -30.99 9.10 3.94
N VAL A 134 -29.85 8.40 3.83
CA VAL A 134 -29.20 7.70 4.95
C VAL A 134 -28.05 8.52 5.56
N LEU A 135 -27.45 9.42 4.78
CA LEU A 135 -26.36 10.31 5.17
C LEU A 135 -26.77 11.77 4.91
N PRO A 136 -27.55 12.40 5.82
CA PRO A 136 -28.11 13.73 5.61
C PRO A 136 -27.07 14.84 5.53
N ASP A 137 -25.84 14.59 5.99
CA ASP A 137 -24.74 15.56 5.92
C ASP A 137 -24.13 15.70 4.50
N LEU A 138 -24.57 14.87 3.54
CA LEU A 138 -24.11 14.93 2.16
C LEU A 138 -25.05 15.77 1.30
N ASP A 139 -24.47 16.44 0.30
CA ASP A 139 -25.22 17.17 -0.70
C ASP A 139 -25.48 16.30 -1.95
N VAL A 140 -26.71 16.30 -2.44
CA VAL A 140 -27.12 15.46 -3.58
C VAL A 140 -26.37 15.85 -4.85
N GLN A 141 -26.15 17.15 -5.06
CA GLN A 141 -25.49 17.64 -6.28
C GLN A 141 -24.01 17.26 -6.27
N ASP A 142 -23.30 17.51 -5.17
CA ASP A 142 -21.88 17.16 -5.03
C ASP A 142 -21.65 15.64 -5.19
N VAL A 143 -22.50 14.80 -4.60
CA VAL A 143 -22.41 13.34 -4.76
C VAL A 143 -22.70 12.93 -6.20
N THR A 144 -23.70 13.52 -6.86
CA THR A 144 -24.02 13.21 -8.25
C THR A 144 -22.84 13.55 -9.16
N GLU A 145 -22.27 14.75 -9.03
CA GLU A 145 -21.11 15.19 -9.82
C GLU A 145 -19.90 14.25 -9.62
N LYS A 146 -19.65 13.83 -8.38
CA LYS A 146 -18.62 12.84 -8.04
C LYS A 146 -18.83 11.50 -8.74
N LEU A 147 -20.07 11.01 -8.76
CA LEU A 147 -20.45 9.74 -9.37
C LEU A 147 -20.47 9.79 -10.91
N GLU A 148 -20.73 10.95 -11.51
CA GLU A 148 -20.69 11.13 -12.98
C GLU A 148 -19.27 11.12 -13.55
N THR A 149 -18.23 11.30 -12.72
CA THR A 149 -16.84 11.31 -13.18
C THR A 149 -16.37 10.00 -13.82
N GLY A 150 -17.05 8.88 -13.60
CA GLY A 150 -16.69 7.56 -14.13
C GLY A 150 -15.35 7.00 -13.62
N LYS A 151 -14.82 7.57 -12.54
CA LYS A 151 -13.55 7.13 -11.92
C LYS A 151 -13.73 5.83 -11.14
N ALA A 152 -12.70 4.99 -11.14
CA ALA A 152 -12.67 3.75 -10.38
C ALA A 152 -12.74 3.94 -8.86
N PHE A 153 -12.37 5.12 -8.37
CA PHE A 153 -12.32 5.41 -6.94
C PHE A 153 -12.65 6.89 -6.69
N VAL A 154 -13.73 7.13 -5.96
CA VAL A 154 -14.18 8.46 -5.56
C VAL A 154 -14.59 8.44 -4.10
N TRP A 155 -13.97 9.29 -3.27
CA TRP A 155 -14.37 9.44 -1.88
C TRP A 155 -15.73 10.16 -1.77
N LEU A 156 -16.68 9.53 -1.08
CA LEU A 156 -17.99 10.12 -0.83
C LEU A 156 -18.09 10.66 0.60
N LYS A 157 -17.71 9.84 1.59
CA LYS A 157 -17.72 10.24 3.01
C LYS A 157 -16.72 9.44 3.83
N ARG A 158 -16.00 10.10 4.72
CA ARG A 158 -15.08 9.46 5.69
C ARG A 158 -15.74 9.36 7.06
N ASP A 159 -15.20 8.52 7.94
CA ASP A 159 -15.60 8.42 9.35
C ASP A 159 -17.06 8.01 9.60
N LEU A 160 -17.54 7.00 8.88
CA LEU A 160 -18.87 6.46 9.10
C LEU A 160 -18.92 5.72 10.43
N THR A 161 -19.98 6.00 11.19
CA THR A 161 -20.37 5.16 12.31
C THR A 161 -20.80 3.78 11.79
N PRO A 162 -20.69 2.71 12.61
CA PRO A 162 -21.18 1.40 12.21
C PRO A 162 -22.64 1.42 11.76
N LYS A 163 -23.49 2.21 12.44
CA LYS A 163 -24.90 2.39 12.06
C LYS A 163 -25.07 2.98 10.66
N GLN A 164 -24.29 4.01 10.32
CA GLN A 164 -24.31 4.61 9.00
C GLN A 164 -23.78 3.65 7.93
N GLN A 165 -22.70 2.93 8.21
CA GLN A 165 -22.16 1.91 7.31
C GLN A 165 -23.21 0.85 6.98
N TYR A 166 -23.90 0.31 8.00
CA TYR A 166 -24.98 -0.66 7.80
C TYR A 166 -26.14 -0.08 6.99
N ALA A 167 -26.53 1.16 7.23
CA ALA A 167 -27.60 1.83 6.48
C ALA A 167 -27.26 1.96 4.99
N VAL A 168 -26.03 2.37 4.67
CA VAL A 168 -25.55 2.47 3.28
C VAL A 168 -25.46 1.08 2.63
N HIS A 169 -24.93 0.09 3.34
CA HIS A 169 -24.88 -1.29 2.83
C HIS A 169 -26.27 -1.86 2.53
N TYR A 170 -27.29 -1.50 3.33
CA TYR A 170 -28.67 -1.97 3.14
C TYR A 170 -29.36 -1.39 1.90
N LEU A 171 -28.85 -0.28 1.34
CA LEU A 171 -29.37 0.26 0.08
C LEU A 171 -29.11 -0.69 -1.11
N GLY A 172 -28.13 -1.59 -1.01
CA GLY A 172 -27.85 -2.60 -2.04
C GLY A 172 -27.39 -2.01 -3.37
N MET A 173 -26.81 -0.80 -3.36
CA MET A 173 -26.42 -0.07 -4.56
C MET A 173 -25.09 -0.58 -5.11
N PRO A 174 -25.01 -0.95 -6.40
CA PRO A 174 -23.75 -1.39 -7.00
C PRO A 174 -22.75 -0.23 -7.10
N GLY A 175 -21.46 -0.55 -6.93
CA GLY A 175 -20.38 0.42 -7.03
C GLY A 175 -20.10 1.20 -5.75
N LEU A 176 -20.84 1.00 -4.66
CA LEU A 176 -20.51 1.55 -3.34
C LEU A 176 -19.76 0.52 -2.50
N ASP A 177 -18.65 0.92 -1.88
CA ASP A 177 -17.87 0.04 -1.02
C ASP A 177 -17.16 0.84 0.09
N PHE A 178 -16.64 0.12 1.09
CA PHE A 178 -16.04 0.69 2.28
C PHE A 178 -14.56 0.36 2.36
N ARG A 179 -13.77 1.36 2.72
CA ARG A 179 -12.39 1.18 3.14
C ARG A 179 -12.35 1.35 4.65
N SER A 180 -11.87 0.35 5.38
CA SER A 180 -11.50 0.54 6.78
C SER A 180 -10.42 1.61 6.84
N GLU A 181 -10.47 2.52 7.80
CA GLU A 181 -9.45 3.52 8.07
C GLU A 181 -9.28 3.67 9.59
N GLN A 182 -8.20 4.33 10.01
CA GLN A 182 -7.97 4.63 11.42
C GLN A 182 -8.21 6.12 11.63
N LYS A 183 -9.09 6.46 12.57
CA LYS A 183 -9.38 7.82 12.98
C LYS A 183 -8.79 8.06 14.36
N ARG A 184 -8.05 9.16 14.51
CA ARG A 184 -7.58 9.65 15.81
C ARG A 184 -8.74 10.28 16.58
N VAL A 185 -8.94 9.84 17.81
CA VAL A 185 -9.98 10.36 18.72
C VAL A 185 -9.34 10.87 20.00
N TYR A 186 -9.85 12.00 20.48
CA TYR A 186 -9.40 12.69 21.68
C TYR A 186 -10.55 12.71 22.71
N PRO A 187 -10.61 11.74 23.66
CA PRO A 187 -11.75 11.61 24.58
C PRO A 187 -12.00 12.87 25.42
N ASN A 188 -10.95 13.60 25.78
CA ASN A 188 -11.02 14.78 26.64
C ASN A 188 -11.21 16.09 25.86
N GLY A 189 -11.48 16.01 24.55
CA GLY A 189 -11.77 17.14 23.67
C GLY A 189 -10.79 18.30 23.85
N LYS A 190 -11.32 19.48 24.17
CA LYS A 190 -10.56 20.73 24.23
C LYS A 190 -9.47 20.76 25.31
N THR A 191 -9.64 20.01 26.41
CA THR A 191 -8.74 20.09 27.59
C THR A 191 -7.28 19.80 27.25
N GLY A 192 -7.05 18.80 26.38
CA GLY A 192 -5.70 18.42 25.96
C GLY A 192 -5.25 19.08 24.65
N SER A 193 -6.09 19.88 23.99
CA SER A 193 -5.90 20.33 22.60
C SER A 193 -4.55 21.03 22.34
N ASN A 194 -4.13 21.95 23.21
CA ASN A 194 -2.87 22.68 23.00
C ASN A 194 -1.62 21.82 23.23
N VAL A 195 -1.72 20.82 24.11
CA VAL A 195 -0.62 19.89 24.41
C VAL A 195 -0.53 18.83 23.32
N LEU A 196 -1.63 18.10 23.11
CA LEU A 196 -1.71 17.00 22.16
C LEU A 196 -1.52 17.52 20.73
N GLY A 197 -2.16 18.64 20.40
CA GLY A 197 -2.26 19.13 19.04
C GLY A 197 -3.38 18.41 18.30
N MET A 198 -3.12 18.06 17.04
CA MET A 198 -4.13 17.45 16.17
C MET A 198 -3.48 16.72 14.99
N VAL A 199 -4.31 15.94 14.30
CA VAL A 199 -3.96 15.24 13.07
C VAL A 199 -4.78 15.73 11.86
N ASP A 200 -4.26 15.46 10.67
CA ASP A 200 -4.94 15.56 9.38
C ASP A 200 -5.86 14.34 9.12
N LEU A 201 -6.71 14.41 8.09
CA LEU A 201 -7.55 13.34 7.54
C LEU A 201 -6.79 12.07 7.15
N ASP A 202 -5.50 12.21 6.85
CA ASP A 202 -4.57 11.09 6.61
C ASP A 202 -3.93 10.58 7.91
N ASN A 203 -4.42 10.98 9.09
CA ASN A 203 -3.85 10.66 10.41
C ASN A 203 -2.39 11.16 10.58
N ARG A 204 -2.02 12.29 9.96
CA ARG A 204 -0.69 12.94 10.09
C ARG A 204 -0.70 13.98 11.18
N GLY A 205 0.24 13.91 12.13
CA GLY A 205 0.37 14.87 13.20
C GLY A 205 0.84 16.22 12.70
N ILE A 206 -0.01 17.25 12.80
CA ILE A 206 0.30 18.60 12.30
C ILE A 206 0.68 19.59 13.40
N ALA A 207 0.30 19.31 14.65
CA ALA A 207 0.59 20.17 15.80
C ALA A 207 0.92 19.36 17.07
N GLY A 208 1.45 20.05 18.09
CA GLY A 208 1.64 19.50 19.44
C GLY A 208 2.50 18.23 19.52
N ILE A 209 2.20 17.40 20.51
CA ILE A 209 2.79 16.07 20.69
C ILE A 209 2.55 15.20 19.45
N GLU A 210 1.41 15.33 18.76
CA GLU A 210 1.11 14.52 17.59
C GLU A 210 2.13 14.74 16.45
N ARG A 211 2.56 15.99 16.23
CA ARG A 211 3.61 16.33 15.28
C ARG A 211 4.99 15.85 15.74
N TYR A 212 5.28 15.99 17.04
CA TYR A 212 6.52 15.47 17.61
C TYR A 212 6.62 13.95 17.43
N MET A 213 5.53 13.23 17.63
CA MET A 213 5.43 11.79 17.45
C MET A 213 5.70 11.39 15.99
N ASP A 214 5.07 12.05 15.03
CA ASP A 214 5.33 11.77 13.59
C ASP A 214 6.78 12.04 13.20
N LYS A 215 7.40 13.09 13.76
CA LYS A 215 8.80 13.44 13.48
C LYS A 215 9.80 12.49 14.15
N SER A 216 9.55 12.10 15.39
CA SER A 216 10.51 11.38 16.22
C SER A 216 10.37 9.86 16.08
N LEU A 217 9.15 9.36 15.95
CA LEU A 217 8.88 7.94 15.80
C LEU A 217 8.80 7.53 14.32
N GLY A 218 8.56 8.46 13.39
CA GLY A 218 8.48 8.18 11.95
C GLY A 218 7.25 7.35 11.54
N ARG A 219 6.62 7.69 10.41
CA ARG A 219 5.44 6.95 9.91
C ARG A 219 5.76 5.56 9.36
N ALA A 220 6.91 5.42 8.70
CA ALA A 220 7.34 4.20 8.06
C ALA A 220 8.84 4.26 7.73
N ASP A 221 9.54 3.13 7.79
CA ASP A 221 10.80 2.94 7.07
C ASP A 221 10.57 2.94 5.54
N ASP A 222 11.65 2.94 4.75
CA ASP A 222 11.60 2.81 3.27
C ASP A 222 10.90 1.52 2.79
N THR A 223 10.52 0.62 3.71
CA THR A 223 9.79 -0.63 3.46
C THR A 223 8.31 -0.57 3.86
N GLY A 224 7.81 0.60 4.28
CA GLY A 224 6.40 0.81 4.62
C GLY A 224 5.98 0.27 5.99
N ARG A 225 6.94 -0.05 6.87
CA ARG A 225 6.68 -0.55 8.23
C ARG A 225 6.79 0.58 9.24
N PRO A 226 5.83 0.76 10.15
CA PRO A 226 5.95 1.76 11.20
C PRO A 226 7.18 1.46 12.07
N ASN A 227 7.92 2.51 12.41
CA ASN A 227 9.13 2.45 13.23
C ASN A 227 8.83 2.30 14.73
N PHE A 228 7.56 2.21 15.10
CA PHE A 228 7.09 2.00 16.45
C PHE A 228 6.34 0.67 16.55
N ASP A 229 6.37 0.08 17.74
CA ASP A 229 5.50 -1.05 18.06
C ASP A 229 4.05 -0.55 18.00
N ARG A 230 3.19 -1.29 17.30
CA ARG A 230 1.76 -0.97 17.15
C ARG A 230 1.04 -0.97 18.50
N ASN A 231 1.62 -1.61 19.51
CA ASN A 231 1.12 -1.65 20.89
C ASN A 231 1.90 -0.73 21.85
N SER A 232 2.76 0.16 21.33
CA SER A 232 3.43 1.13 22.19
C SER A 232 2.46 2.22 22.66
N THR A 233 2.67 2.69 23.87
CA THR A 233 1.91 3.80 24.47
C THR A 233 2.88 4.93 24.77
N LEU A 234 2.54 6.15 24.39
CA LEU A 234 3.28 7.36 24.72
C LEU A 234 2.70 7.95 26.02
N MET A 235 3.44 7.79 27.11
CA MET A 235 3.08 8.41 28.39
C MET A 235 3.60 9.85 28.46
N LEU A 236 2.72 10.79 28.77
CA LEU A 236 3.07 12.19 29.00
C LEU A 236 3.35 12.47 30.47
N SER A 237 4.05 13.57 30.74
CA SER A 237 4.21 14.10 32.10
C SER A 237 2.94 14.80 32.62
N VAL A 238 1.99 15.05 31.72
CA VAL A 238 0.75 15.78 32.02
C VAL A 238 -0.16 14.93 32.89
N ASP A 239 -0.80 15.57 33.86
CA ASP A 239 -1.88 15.01 34.65
C ASP A 239 -3.21 15.56 34.15
N LEU A 240 -4.11 14.68 33.72
CA LEU A 240 -5.37 15.10 33.10
C LEU A 240 -6.29 15.86 34.08
N HIS A 241 -6.28 15.52 35.36
CA HIS A 241 -7.09 16.19 36.38
C HIS A 241 -6.58 17.60 36.64
N VAL A 242 -5.25 17.76 36.77
CA VAL A 242 -4.63 19.08 36.94
C VAL A 242 -4.82 19.93 35.69
N GLN A 243 -4.73 19.33 34.50
CA GLN A 243 -4.99 19.99 33.22
C GLN A 243 -6.43 20.53 33.15
N HIS A 244 -7.43 19.73 33.51
CA HIS A 244 -8.82 20.17 33.59
C HIS A 244 -9.00 21.34 34.57
N ALA A 245 -8.47 21.21 35.80
CA ALA A 245 -8.60 22.25 36.81
C ALA A 245 -7.96 23.58 36.37
N LEU A 246 -6.78 23.53 35.76
CA LEU A 246 -6.09 24.71 35.23
C LEU A 246 -6.91 25.38 34.12
N ARG A 247 -7.43 24.59 33.17
CA ARG A 247 -8.22 25.10 32.06
C ARG A 247 -9.50 25.77 32.54
N ASP A 248 -10.25 25.11 33.43
CA ASP A 248 -11.51 25.62 33.97
C ASP A 248 -11.30 26.96 34.69
N GLU A 249 -10.21 27.09 35.46
CA GLU A 249 -9.91 28.32 36.19
C GLU A 249 -9.47 29.47 35.27
N LEU A 250 -8.67 29.17 34.24
CA LEU A 250 -8.29 30.16 33.23
C LEU A 250 -9.51 30.60 32.40
N GLU A 251 -10.44 29.71 32.09
CA GLU A 251 -11.67 30.03 31.36
C GLU A 251 -12.57 30.96 32.17
N LYS A 252 -12.76 30.67 33.47
CA LYS A 252 -13.48 31.57 34.40
C LYS A 252 -12.79 32.93 34.51
N SER A 253 -11.47 32.94 34.66
CA SER A 253 -10.70 34.18 34.76
C SER A 253 -10.80 35.01 33.49
N MET A 254 -10.73 34.38 32.31
CA MET A 254 -10.85 35.07 31.03
C MET A 254 -12.24 35.69 30.86
N ALA A 255 -13.30 34.99 31.31
CA ALA A 255 -14.66 35.52 31.31
C ALA A 255 -14.85 36.68 32.32
N GLU A 256 -14.32 36.54 33.55
CA GLU A 256 -14.41 37.56 34.59
C GLU A 256 -13.70 38.86 34.19
N PHE A 257 -12.48 38.75 33.68
CA PHE A 257 -11.67 39.91 33.31
C PHE A 257 -11.86 40.36 31.86
N SER A 258 -12.72 39.69 31.09
CA SER A 258 -12.89 39.93 29.64
C SER A 258 -11.55 39.94 28.89
N ALA A 259 -10.64 39.03 29.26
CA ALA A 259 -9.33 38.94 28.65
C ALA A 259 -9.42 38.34 27.24
N LEU A 260 -8.53 38.77 26.33
CA LEU A 260 -8.48 38.25 24.96
C LEU A 260 -7.91 36.83 24.86
N ALA A 261 -6.99 36.50 25.78
CA ALA A 261 -6.30 35.22 25.83
C ALA A 261 -5.80 34.97 27.25
N ALA A 262 -5.61 33.71 27.61
CA ALA A 262 -5.05 33.30 28.89
C ALA A 262 -4.11 32.11 28.71
N VAL A 263 -3.00 32.10 29.44
CA VAL A 263 -2.01 31.02 29.39
C VAL A 263 -1.65 30.63 30.81
N GLY A 264 -1.55 29.33 31.07
CA GLY A 264 -1.06 28.80 32.33
C GLY A 264 -0.22 27.56 32.13
N VAL A 265 0.82 27.42 32.95
CA VAL A 265 1.73 26.27 32.96
C VAL A 265 1.97 25.87 34.42
N ILE A 266 1.82 24.59 34.73
CA ILE A 266 2.15 24.00 36.03
C ILE A 266 3.30 23.02 35.82
N MET A 267 4.34 23.16 36.63
CA MET A 267 5.57 22.37 36.53
C MET A 267 5.92 21.78 37.90
N ASP A 268 6.41 20.55 37.89
CA ASP A 268 7.04 19.94 39.06
C ASP A 268 8.43 20.55 39.27
N VAL A 269 8.64 21.16 40.44
CA VAL A 269 9.88 21.88 40.77
C VAL A 269 11.08 20.96 40.99
N HIS A 270 10.85 19.68 41.27
CA HIS A 270 11.91 18.71 41.54
C HIS A 270 12.34 17.98 40.27
N THR A 271 11.40 17.68 39.36
CA THR A 271 11.69 16.95 38.11
C THR A 271 11.80 17.83 36.88
N GLY A 272 11.24 19.05 36.91
CA GLY A 272 11.11 19.93 35.75
C GLY A 272 10.03 19.48 34.76
N GLU A 273 9.22 18.47 35.12
CA GLU A 273 8.13 17.97 34.30
C GLU A 273 6.99 18.99 34.20
N VAL A 274 6.43 19.18 33.00
CA VAL A 274 5.20 19.97 32.82
C VAL A 274 4.01 19.09 33.16
N VAL A 275 3.31 19.43 34.25
CA VAL A 275 2.14 18.70 34.77
C VAL A 275 0.86 19.17 34.08
N ALA A 276 0.76 20.44 33.73
CA ALA A 276 -0.35 20.98 32.96
C ALA A 276 0.08 22.21 32.15
N MET A 277 -0.51 22.40 30.98
CA MET A 277 -0.29 23.55 30.10
C MET A 277 -1.56 23.86 29.32
N THR A 278 -2.11 25.06 29.49
CA THR A 278 -3.31 25.53 28.80
C THR A 278 -3.05 26.86 28.10
N SER A 279 -3.61 27.01 26.90
CA SER A 279 -3.58 28.26 26.13
C SER A 279 -4.98 28.53 25.57
N LEU A 280 -5.67 29.52 26.13
CA LEU A 280 -6.97 29.99 25.68
C LEU A 280 -6.85 31.19 24.73
N PRO A 281 -7.75 31.34 23.74
CA PRO A 281 -8.81 30.39 23.38
C PRO A 281 -8.26 29.10 22.75
N ASP A 282 -9.01 28.01 22.90
CA ASP A 282 -8.64 26.68 22.41
C ASP A 282 -9.70 26.06 21.49
N PHE A 283 -9.44 24.85 21.02
CA PHE A 283 -10.21 24.16 19.98
C PHE A 283 -10.48 22.70 20.34
N ASP A 284 -11.47 22.09 19.69
CA ASP A 284 -11.68 20.64 19.79
C ASP A 284 -10.82 19.92 18.72
N PRO A 285 -9.86 19.08 19.10
CA PRO A 285 -9.03 18.36 18.14
C PRO A 285 -9.79 17.27 17.37
N ASN A 286 -11.00 16.88 17.81
CA ASN A 286 -11.89 16.01 17.03
C ASN A 286 -12.59 16.75 15.89
N ASP A 287 -12.74 18.08 15.99
CA ASP A 287 -13.28 18.95 14.93
C ASP A 287 -12.45 20.25 14.81
N PRO A 288 -11.23 20.15 14.27
CA PRO A 288 -10.28 21.25 14.22
C PRO A 288 -10.67 22.34 13.20
N MET A 289 -11.49 21.98 12.21
CA MET A 289 -11.93 22.88 11.14
C MET A 289 -13.11 23.77 11.55
N ALA A 290 -13.88 23.37 12.57
CA ALA A 290 -14.94 24.20 13.14
C ALA A 290 -14.39 25.39 13.96
N SER A 291 -13.12 25.35 14.36
CA SER A 291 -12.53 26.38 15.23
C SER A 291 -11.68 27.39 14.45
N PRO A 292 -11.72 28.70 14.78
CA PRO A 292 -10.90 29.71 14.11
C PRO A 292 -9.40 29.43 14.24
N ASP A 293 -8.60 29.80 13.24
CA ASP A 293 -7.15 29.56 13.20
C ASP A 293 -6.41 30.03 14.46
N ASP A 294 -6.83 31.15 15.04
CA ASP A 294 -6.25 31.75 16.25
C ASP A 294 -6.38 30.86 17.51
N THR A 295 -7.41 30.02 17.56
CA THR A 295 -7.64 29.08 18.68
C THR A 295 -6.69 27.88 18.63
N ARG A 296 -6.16 27.55 17.44
CA ARG A 296 -5.17 26.47 17.27
C ARG A 296 -3.76 26.89 17.63
N PHE A 297 -3.54 28.18 17.84
CA PHE A 297 -2.24 28.72 18.20
C PHE A 297 -1.93 28.47 19.68
N ASN A 298 -0.93 27.62 19.95
CA ASN A 298 -0.44 27.41 21.30
C ASN A 298 0.42 28.60 21.75
N ARG A 299 -0.19 29.53 22.49
CA ARG A 299 0.45 30.74 23.01
C ARG A 299 1.53 30.45 24.04
N ALA A 300 1.44 29.33 24.76
CA ALA A 300 2.43 28.95 25.78
C ALA A 300 3.80 28.63 25.17
N THR A 301 3.82 28.06 23.97
CA THR A 301 5.07 27.62 23.31
C THR A 301 5.48 28.46 22.11
N LEU A 302 4.52 29.08 21.41
CA LEU A 302 4.76 29.83 20.18
C LEU A 302 4.60 31.34 20.33
N GLY A 303 3.91 31.79 21.39
CA GLY A 303 3.68 33.21 21.64
C GLY A 303 4.95 33.92 22.10
N VAL A 304 5.18 35.12 21.58
CA VAL A 304 6.11 36.10 22.15
C VAL A 304 5.26 37.22 22.75
N TYR A 305 5.57 37.63 23.98
CA TYR A 305 4.78 38.57 24.78
C TYR A 305 4.88 40.02 24.29
#